data_AF-A0A2G2ZAJ1-F1
#
_entry.id   AF-A0A2G2ZAJ1-F1
#
_cell.length_a   1.000
_cell.length_b   1.000
_cell.length_c   1.000
_cell.angle_alpha   90.00
_cell.angle_beta   90.00
_cell.angle_gamma   90.00
#
_symmetry.space_group_name_H-M   'P 1'
#
loop_
_entity.id
_entity.type
_entity.pdbx_description
1 polymer ?
#
loop_
_entity_poly.entity_id
_entity_poly.type
_entity_poly.pdbx_seq_one_letter_code
_entity_poly.pdbx_strand_id
1 'polypeptide(L)'
;MAPAGKPGQFTGIDFKRWQQKMFFYLTTLYLKWFTSEDAPEVPKGTSDKERFVIVEAWKHSDFLCRNYILSGLQDNLYNVYSGTKTSKEL
;
A
#
# COMPACT_ATOMS: atom_id res chain seq x y z
N MET A 1 -19.00 -13.92 0.19
CA MET A 1 -17.78 -14.63 0.65
C MET A 1 -16.67 -13.59 0.69
N ALA A 2 -16.12 -13.26 1.86
CA ALA A 2 -14.99 -12.32 1.92
C ALA A 2 -13.83 -12.91 1.12
N PRO A 3 -13.07 -12.11 0.34
CA PRO A 3 -11.92 -12.63 -0.37
C PRO A 3 -10.99 -13.29 0.66
N ALA A 4 -10.77 -14.59 0.49
CA ALA A 4 -9.98 -15.42 1.38
C ALA A 4 -8.53 -14.90 1.38
N GLY A 5 -8.21 -14.00 2.31
CA GLY A 5 -6.89 -13.37 2.36
C GLY A 5 -6.79 -12.06 3.13
N LYS A 6 -7.90 -11.32 3.35
CA LYS A 6 -7.81 -10.05 4.11
C LYS A 6 -7.37 -10.34 5.56
N PRO A 7 -6.28 -9.73 6.06
CA PRO A 7 -5.88 -9.87 7.45
C PRO A 7 -6.94 -9.28 8.38
N GLY A 8 -7.08 -9.87 9.56
CA GLY A 8 -7.88 -9.26 10.63
C GLY A 8 -7.28 -7.93 11.09
N GLN A 9 -8.04 -7.17 11.87
CA GLN A 9 -7.57 -5.91 12.43
C GLN A 9 -6.37 -6.13 13.36
N PHE A 10 -5.35 -5.28 13.24
CA PHE A 10 -4.19 -5.23 14.10
C PHE A 10 -4.46 -4.36 15.32
N THR A 11 -4.44 -5.00 16.49
CA THR A 11 -4.71 -4.36 17.78
C THR A 11 -3.43 -4.02 18.56
N GLY A 12 -2.26 -4.09 17.92
CA GLY A 12 -0.96 -3.90 18.58
C GLY A 12 -0.31 -5.19 19.09
N ILE A 13 -1.02 -6.33 19.07
CA ILE A 13 -0.51 -7.64 19.51
C ILE A 13 -0.18 -8.51 18.29
N ASP A 14 0.86 -9.33 18.39
CA ASP A 14 1.30 -10.26 17.34
C ASP A 14 1.64 -9.60 15.99
N PHE A 15 2.34 -8.46 16.03
CA PHE A 15 2.72 -7.69 14.84
C PHE A 15 3.30 -8.55 13.72
N LYS A 16 4.25 -9.44 14.02
CA LYS A 16 4.87 -10.33 13.00
C LYS A 16 3.85 -11.17 12.24
N ARG A 17 2.85 -11.72 12.94
CA ARG A 17 1.81 -12.55 12.34
C ARG A 17 0.87 -11.72 11.49
N TRP A 18 0.47 -10.55 11.97
CA TRP A 18 -0.35 -9.63 11.20
C TRP A 18 0.38 -9.12 9.97
N GLN A 19 1.64 -8.71 10.11
CA GLN A 19 2.51 -8.25 9.04
C GLN A 19 2.67 -9.30 7.94
N GLN A 20 2.89 -10.57 8.28
CA GLN A 20 2.96 -11.66 7.31
C GLN A 20 1.65 -11.86 6.55
N LYS A 21 0.49 -11.78 7.23
CA LYS A 21 -0.81 -11.88 6.56
C LYS A 21 -1.08 -10.67 5.65
N MET A 22 -0.72 -9.47 6.09
CA MET A 22 -0.82 -8.26 5.27
C MET A 22 0.11 -8.31 4.06
N PHE A 23 1.34 -8.81 4.23
CA PHE A 23 2.29 -9.04 3.14
C PHE A 23 1.70 -9.96 2.06
N PHE A 24 1.14 -11.10 2.48
CA PHE A 24 0.52 -12.05 1.56
C PHE A 24 -0.67 -11.41 0.84
N TYR A 25 -1.53 -10.71 1.58
CA TYR A 25 -2.68 -10.00 1.01
C TYR A 25 -2.28 -8.96 -0.03
N LEU A 26 -1.31 -8.09 0.26
CA LEU A 26 -0.81 -7.11 -0.70
C LEU A 26 -0.16 -7.76 -1.92
N THR A 27 0.49 -8.92 -1.75
CA THR A 27 1.05 -9.70 -2.86
C THR A 27 -0.05 -10.21 -3.78
N THR A 28 -1.16 -10.73 -3.24
CA THR A 28 -2.32 -11.17 -4.05
C THR A 28 -2.98 -10.03 -4.82
N LEU A 29 -2.81 -8.79 -4.36
CA LEU A 29 -3.30 -7.59 -5.02
C LEU A 29 -2.26 -6.93 -5.95
N TYR A 30 -1.06 -7.52 -6.08
CA TYR A 30 0.08 -6.93 -6.79
C TYR A 30 0.55 -5.57 -6.25
N LEU A 31 0.14 -5.22 -5.03
CA LEU A 31 0.45 -3.94 -4.38
C LEU A 31 1.69 -4.00 -3.50
N LYS A 32 2.30 -5.18 -3.32
CA LYS A 32 3.47 -5.34 -2.44
C LYS A 32 4.67 -4.48 -2.89
N TRP A 33 4.82 -4.23 -4.18
CA TRP A 33 5.91 -3.45 -4.75
C TRP A 33 5.96 -2.01 -4.20
N PHE A 34 4.80 -1.38 -3.99
CA PHE A 34 4.70 0.00 -3.49
C PHE A 34 5.21 0.19 -2.06
N THR A 35 5.26 -0.88 -1.25
CA THR A 35 5.82 -0.84 0.11
C THR A 35 7.35 -0.98 0.15
N SER A 36 8.03 -1.10 -0.99
CA SER A 36 9.49 -1.32 -1.04
C SER A 36 10.19 -0.50 -2.12
N GLU A 37 9.53 -0.26 -3.23
CA GLU A 37 10.09 0.43 -4.39
C GLU A 37 9.77 1.93 -4.38
N ASP A 38 10.68 2.74 -4.91
CA ASP A 38 10.44 4.16 -5.13
C ASP A 38 9.62 4.39 -6.40
N ALA A 39 9.06 5.60 -6.52
CA ALA A 39 8.30 5.96 -7.71
C ALA A 39 9.14 5.77 -8.99
N PRO A 40 8.54 5.25 -10.08
CA PRO A 40 9.27 4.89 -11.28
C PRO A 40 9.91 6.12 -11.91
N GLU A 41 11.19 6.00 -12.29
CA GLU A 41 11.84 6.98 -13.14
C GLU A 41 11.28 6.84 -14.57
N VAL A 42 10.60 7.88 -15.04
CA VAL A 42 10.01 7.87 -16.38
C VAL A 42 11.14 7.98 -17.43
N PRO A 43 11.20 7.09 -18.44
CA PRO A 43 12.25 7.09 -19.45
C PRO A 43 12.40 8.42 -20.19
N LYS A 44 13.63 8.78 -20.54
CA LYS A 44 13.90 9.96 -21.38
C LYS A 44 13.34 9.72 -22.78
N GLY A 45 12.43 10.58 -23.23
CA GLY A 45 11.77 10.48 -24.54
C GLY A 45 10.29 10.09 -24.48
N THR A 46 9.76 9.76 -23.30
CA THR A 46 8.31 9.58 -23.07
C THR A 46 7.58 10.91 -23.23
N SER A 47 6.43 10.92 -23.91
CA SER A 47 5.64 12.15 -24.07
C SER A 47 5.11 12.65 -22.73
N ASP A 48 4.85 13.96 -22.60
CA ASP A 48 4.31 14.54 -21.37
C ASP A 48 2.98 13.89 -20.94
N LYS A 49 2.17 13.47 -21.91
CA LYS A 49 0.90 12.78 -21.67
C LYS A 49 1.11 11.38 -21.10
N GLU A 50 2.02 10.60 -21.67
CA GLU A 50 2.35 9.26 -21.15
C GLU A 50 3.01 9.34 -19.78
N ARG A 51 3.91 10.31 -19.59
CA ARG A 51 4.54 10.59 -18.30
C ARG A 51 3.50 10.91 -17.23
N PHE A 52 2.51 11.74 -17.55
CA PHE A 52 1.41 12.04 -16.64
C PHE A 52 0.61 10.78 -16.28
N VAL A 53 0.26 9.95 -17.27
CA VAL A 53 -0.49 8.70 -17.03
C VAL A 53 0.27 7.74 -16.11
N ILE A 54 1.58 7.55 -16.34
CA ILE A 54 2.42 6.67 -15.51
C ILE A 54 2.46 7.17 -14.05
N VAL A 55 2.68 8.47 -13.86
CA VAL A 55 2.76 9.07 -12.52
C VAL A 55 1.42 8.98 -11.79
N GLU A 56 0.31 9.26 -12.45
CA GLU A 56 -1.02 9.20 -11.82
C GLU A 56 -1.43 7.75 -11.51
N ALA A 57 -1.13 6.80 -12.40
CA ALA A 57 -1.37 5.37 -12.15
C ALA A 57 -0.56 4.87 -10.94
N TRP A 58 0.69 5.32 -10.81
CA TRP A 58 1.53 5.01 -9.65
C TRP A 58 0.93 5.58 -8.36
N LYS A 59 0.60 6.88 -8.34
CA LYS A 59 -0.02 7.53 -7.17
C LYS A 59 -1.32 6.85 -6.75
N HIS A 60 -2.16 6.49 -7.71
CA HIS A 60 -3.41 5.79 -7.43
C HIS A 60 -3.14 4.42 -6.77
N SER A 61 -2.15 3.68 -7.28
CA SER A 61 -1.81 2.36 -6.75
C SER A 61 -1.15 2.45 -5.36
N ASP A 62 -0.26 3.41 -5.13
CA ASP A 62 0.30 3.69 -3.80
C ASP A 62 -0.79 4.10 -2.79
N PHE A 63 -1.73 4.95 -3.23
CA PHE A 63 -2.90 5.31 -2.41
C PHE A 63 -3.72 4.08 -2.03
N LEU A 64 -4.00 3.17 -2.97
CA LEU A 64 -4.71 1.92 -2.66
C LEU A 64 -3.93 1.06 -1.67
N CYS A 65 -2.62 0.86 -1.89
CA CYS A 65 -1.76 0.07 -1.01
C CYS A 65 -1.77 0.63 0.43
N ARG A 66 -1.59 1.95 0.57
CA ARG A 66 -1.65 2.67 1.84
C ARG A 66 -2.98 2.44 2.55
N ASN A 67 -4.10 2.57 1.85
CA ASN A 67 -5.43 2.39 2.42
C ASN A 67 -5.69 0.93 2.83
N TYR A 68 -5.17 -0.06 2.10
CA TYR A 68 -5.30 -1.45 2.52
C TYR A 68 -4.57 -1.73 3.83
N ILE A 69 -3.34 -1.23 3.97
CA ILE A 69 -2.56 -1.33 5.21
C ILE A 69 -3.31 -0.65 6.36
N LEU A 70 -3.71 0.61 6.17
CA LEU A 70 -4.45 1.39 7.17
C LEU A 70 -5.78 0.72 7.55
N SER A 71 -6.52 0.15 6.59
CA SER A 71 -7.78 -0.55 6.87
C SER A 71 -7.63 -1.80 7.73
N GLY A 72 -6.40 -2.32 7.85
CA GLY A 72 -6.07 -3.42 8.72
C GLY A 72 -5.64 -2.99 10.12
N LEU A 73 -5.58 -1.69 10.43
CA LEU A 73 -5.20 -1.18 11.75
C LEU A 73 -6.43 -0.93 12.65
N GLN A 74 -6.22 -0.98 13.96
CA GLN A 74 -7.19 -0.46 14.93
C GLN A 74 -7.25 1.07 14.88
N ASP A 75 -8.40 1.66 15.20
CA ASP A 75 -8.68 3.09 15.03
C ASP A 75 -7.63 4.01 15.67
N ASN A 76 -7.11 3.65 16.84
CA ASN A 76 -6.04 4.40 17.51
C ASN A 76 -4.75 4.42 16.68
N LEU A 77 -4.36 3.29 16.09
CA LEU A 77 -3.20 3.17 15.21
C LEU A 77 -3.48 3.84 13.85
N TYR A 78 -4.68 3.67 13.31
CA TYR A 78 -5.11 4.32 12.07
C TYR A 78 -4.90 5.83 12.17
N ASN A 79 -5.37 6.47 13.24
CA ASN A 79 -5.27 7.92 13.41
C ASN A 79 -3.82 8.42 13.53
N VAL A 80 -2.92 7.60 14.08
CA VAL A 80 -1.48 7.93 14.17
C VAL A 80 -0.84 7.85 12.78
N TYR A 81 -1.18 6.81 12.02
CA TYR A 81 -0.51 6.51 10.75
C TYR A 81 -1.22 7.10 9.53
N SER A 82 -2.44 7.62 9.62
CA SER A 82 -3.20 8.15 8.48
C SER A 82 -2.53 9.35 7.80
N GLY A 83 -1.63 10.04 8.52
CA GLY A 83 -0.84 11.16 8.02
C GLY A 83 0.39 10.77 7.19
N THR A 84 0.78 9.50 7.13
CA THR A 84 1.92 9.06 6.29
C THR A 84 1.60 9.25 4.83
N LYS A 85 2.58 9.71 4.05
CA LYS A 85 2.32 10.15 2.66
C LYS A 85 2.32 8.99 1.67
N THR A 86 3.12 7.97 1.94
CA THR A 86 3.31 6.82 1.04
C THR A 86 3.12 5.51 1.76
N SER A 87 2.81 4.44 1.02
CA SER A 87 2.72 3.10 1.59
C SER A 87 4.07 2.53 2.07
N LYS A 88 5.19 3.10 1.60
CA LYS A 88 6.56 2.75 2.03
C LYS A 88 6.93 3.26 3.42
N GLU A 89 6.28 4.34 3.88
CA GLU A 89 6.51 4.94 5.21
C GLU A 89 5.71 4.28 6.34
N LEU A 90 4.77 3.38 6.01
CA LEU A 90 3.95 2.59 6.94
C LEU A 90 4.66 1.31 7.40
#